data_AF-A0A6C0DPA3-F1
#
_entry.id   AF-A0A6C0DPA3-F1
#
_cell.length_a   1.000
_cell.length_b   1.000
_cell.length_c   1.000
_cell.angle_alpha   90.00
_cell.angle_beta   90.00
_cell.angle_gamma   90.00
#
_symmetry.space_group_name_H-M   'P 1'
#
loop_
_entity.id
_entity.type
_entity.pdbx_description
1 polymer ?
#
loop_
_entity_poly.entity_id
_entity_poly.type
_entity_poly.pdbx_seq_one_letter_code
_entity_poly.pdbx_strand_id
1 'polypeptide(L)'
;MKNDQFLNVYKNKYFYKLHTKSFPKIIIFDLDETLGSFSLLNVLWRGLNQVRTVALTNDNEQHEFNTLLDLYPEFIRYNILHILEFLYEKKKEGLVEKIYIYTNNNCNPPWVSLISNYFDYKLKSEGTPIFDKAICAFKVNNKPLELSRTTYDKTYTDFIKCTMLPKSTEICFIDNTYHKNMMSEKVYYIQPLAYYHHLQPTTVLQRFYLSDKGKSFTHIFDKIESLYEYLNDWFLSNRVSFQAFTDSSNNVTDIFVSQKLMYHLRDFIYSNLRKKRTRKKMIRLGKMSRKKQNIV
;
A
#
# COMPACT_ATOMS: atom_id res chain seq x y z
N MET A 1 20.18 -14.84 -7.63
CA MET A 1 19.64 -13.49 -7.40
C MET A 1 19.65 -12.75 -8.72
N LYS A 2 18.55 -12.10 -9.12
CA LYS A 2 18.59 -11.09 -10.17
C LYS A 2 18.41 -9.76 -9.45
N ASN A 3 19.50 -9.01 -9.24
CA ASN A 3 19.38 -7.61 -8.86
C ASN A 3 18.83 -6.89 -10.09
N ASP A 4 17.58 -6.46 -10.01
CA ASP A 4 17.05 -5.47 -10.94
C ASP A 4 17.38 -4.10 -10.32
N GLN A 5 17.80 -3.14 -11.14
CA GLN A 5 18.26 -1.82 -10.66
C GLN A 5 17.16 -1.09 -9.84
N PHE A 6 15.90 -1.47 -10.02
CA PHE A 6 14.73 -0.77 -9.50
C PHE A 6 14.03 -1.48 -8.33
N LEU A 7 14.15 -2.80 -8.20
CA LEU A 7 13.60 -3.55 -7.07
C LEU A 7 14.26 -4.92 -6.94
N ASN A 8 14.24 -5.47 -5.73
CA ASN A 8 14.65 -6.85 -5.47
C ASN A 8 13.43 -7.76 -5.30
N VAL A 9 13.55 -9.01 -5.75
CA VAL A 9 12.52 -10.04 -5.51
C VAL A 9 13.14 -11.26 -4.83
N TYR A 10 12.53 -11.69 -3.74
CA TYR A 10 12.91 -12.89 -3.01
C TYR A 10 11.73 -13.86 -2.97
N LYS A 11 11.87 -15.00 -3.64
CA LYS A 11 10.84 -16.04 -3.66
C LYS A 11 11.48 -17.42 -3.67
N ASN A 12 10.88 -18.36 -2.93
CA ASN A 12 11.40 -19.72 -2.81
C ASN A 12 11.06 -20.56 -4.07
N LYS A 13 11.67 -21.75 -4.19
CA LYS A 13 11.39 -22.79 -5.20
C LYS A 13 9.90 -23.09 -5.36
N TYR A 14 9.10 -22.87 -4.31
CA TYR A 14 7.64 -22.94 -4.34
C TYR A 14 7.03 -22.18 -5.53
N PHE A 15 7.46 -20.94 -5.78
CA PHE A 15 6.89 -20.08 -6.83
C PHE A 15 7.41 -20.38 -8.25
N TYR A 16 8.31 -21.36 -8.40
CA TYR A 16 8.81 -21.82 -9.69
C TYR A 16 8.14 -23.12 -10.16
N LYS A 17 7.32 -23.74 -9.29
CA LYS A 17 6.62 -24.99 -9.58
C LYS A 17 5.16 -24.71 -9.91
N LEU A 18 4.59 -25.50 -10.83
CA LEU A 18 3.15 -25.51 -11.07
C LEU A 18 2.45 -26.31 -9.97
N HIS A 19 1.48 -25.69 -9.31
CA HIS A 19 0.69 -26.34 -8.27
C HIS A 19 -0.67 -26.79 -8.80
N THR A 20 -1.11 -27.97 -8.37
CA THR A 20 -2.41 -28.52 -8.76
C THR A 20 -3.57 -27.95 -7.96
N LYS A 21 -3.28 -27.49 -6.73
CA LYS A 21 -4.20 -26.82 -5.80
C LYS A 21 -3.97 -25.31 -5.81
N SER A 22 -5.05 -24.55 -5.75
CA SER A 22 -5.01 -23.11 -5.50
C SER A 22 -5.08 -22.86 -4.00
N PHE A 23 -4.26 -21.93 -3.51
CA PHE A 23 -4.36 -21.41 -2.15
C PHE A 23 -4.81 -19.96 -2.21
N PRO A 24 -5.38 -19.43 -1.11
CA PRO A 24 -5.73 -18.04 -1.07
C PRO A 24 -4.50 -17.15 -1.19
N LYS A 25 -4.65 -16.02 -1.89
CA LYS A 25 -3.58 -15.07 -2.18
C LYS A 25 -3.80 -13.80 -1.39
N ILE A 26 -2.78 -13.41 -0.64
CA ILE A 26 -2.81 -12.23 0.22
C ILE A 26 -1.73 -11.27 -0.22
N ILE A 27 -2.07 -10.00 -0.32
CA ILE A 27 -1.11 -8.93 -0.58
C ILE A 27 -0.89 -8.15 0.72
N ILE A 28 0.35 -7.80 1.01
CA ILE A 28 0.71 -7.04 2.19
C ILE A 28 1.64 -5.90 1.74
N PHE A 29 1.30 -4.68 2.11
CA PHE A 29 2.12 -3.50 1.89
C PHE A 29 2.67 -2.97 3.23
N ASP A 30 3.91 -2.52 3.23
CA ASP A 30 4.31 -1.46 4.15
C ASP A 30 3.68 -0.11 3.76
N LEU A 31 3.70 0.86 4.68
CA LEU A 31 3.11 2.17 4.50
C LEU A 31 4.14 3.21 4.02
N ASP A 32 4.99 3.70 4.92
CA ASP A 32 5.96 4.76 4.63
C ASP A 32 7.06 4.25 3.67
N GLU A 33 7.49 5.12 2.75
CA GLU A 33 8.43 4.86 1.65
C GLU A 33 8.03 3.72 0.70
N THR A 34 6.89 3.07 0.92
CA THR A 34 6.35 1.97 0.13
C THR A 34 5.08 2.38 -0.61
N LEU A 35 4.05 2.88 0.09
CA LEU A 35 2.83 3.46 -0.50
C LEU A 35 2.97 4.96 -0.76
N GLY A 36 3.84 5.64 -0.03
CA GLY A 36 4.09 7.05 -0.16
C GLY A 36 5.10 7.55 0.88
N SER A 37 5.46 8.82 0.78
CA SER A 37 6.35 9.48 1.73
C SER A 37 5.51 10.48 2.52
N PHE A 38 5.29 10.21 3.81
CA PHE A 38 4.24 10.88 4.58
C PHE A 38 4.75 11.68 5.79
N SER A 39 6.07 11.71 6.02
CA SER A 39 6.63 12.37 7.22
C SER A 39 6.33 13.87 7.25
N LEU A 40 6.50 14.57 6.12
CA LEU A 40 6.23 16.01 6.04
C LEU A 40 4.72 16.32 6.14
N LEU A 41 3.88 15.47 5.54
CA LEU A 41 2.43 15.54 5.71
C LEU A 41 2.04 15.40 7.19
N ASN A 42 2.65 14.47 7.91
CA ASN A 42 2.37 14.24 9.33
C ASN A 42 2.73 15.46 10.17
N VAL A 43 3.87 16.09 9.90
CA VAL A 43 4.27 17.33 10.59
C VAL A 43 3.24 18.43 10.33
N LEU A 44 2.85 18.64 9.07
CA LEU A 44 1.82 19.62 8.72
C LEU A 44 0.48 19.33 9.40
N TRP A 45 -0.03 18.11 9.26
CA TRP A 45 -1.30 17.68 9.86
C TRP A 45 -1.34 17.89 11.37
N ARG A 46 -0.28 17.50 12.08
CA ARG A 46 -0.17 17.70 13.53
C ARG A 46 -0.12 19.18 13.91
N GLY A 47 0.60 20.00 13.13
CA GLY A 47 0.69 21.44 13.37
C GLY A 47 -0.65 22.15 13.22
N LEU A 48 -1.43 21.75 12.21
CA LEU A 48 -2.78 22.25 11.99
C LEU A 48 -3.73 21.83 13.11
N ASN A 49 -3.68 20.56 13.54
CA ASN A 49 -4.55 20.07 14.60
C ASN A 49 -4.24 20.68 15.97
N GLN A 50 -3.01 21.16 16.20
CA GLN A 50 -2.64 21.83 17.44
C GLN A 50 -3.33 23.19 17.63
N VAL A 51 -3.71 23.87 16.53
CA VAL A 51 -4.33 25.21 16.56
C VAL A 51 -5.83 25.17 16.29
N ARG A 52 -6.40 24.00 15.99
CA ARG A 52 -7.85 23.85 15.88
C ARG A 52 -8.49 24.10 17.24
N THR A 53 -9.42 25.03 17.28
CA THR A 53 -10.19 25.37 18.49
C THR A 53 -11.36 24.42 18.73
N VAL A 54 -11.79 23.69 17.69
CA VAL A 54 -12.91 22.74 17.74
C VAL A 54 -12.39 21.34 17.44
N ALA A 55 -12.71 20.39 18.31
CA ALA A 55 -12.43 18.98 18.06
C ALA A 55 -13.22 18.47 16.86
N LEU A 56 -12.54 17.79 15.93
CA LEU A 56 -13.20 17.19 14.77
C LEU A 56 -13.90 15.90 15.19
N THR A 57 -15.10 15.68 14.67
CA THR A 57 -15.68 14.33 14.63
C THR A 57 -14.88 13.46 13.68
N ASN A 58 -14.96 12.13 13.81
CA ASN A 58 -14.18 11.21 12.96
C ASN A 58 -14.42 11.44 11.46
N ASP A 59 -15.66 11.66 11.03
CA ASP A 59 -16.00 11.89 9.62
C ASP A 59 -15.44 13.22 9.11
N ASN A 60 -15.52 14.27 9.93
CA ASN A 60 -14.93 15.56 9.60
C ASN A 60 -13.40 15.44 9.56
N GLU A 61 -12.77 14.73 10.50
CA GLU A 61 -11.32 14.48 10.50
C GLU A 61 -10.85 13.83 9.20
N GLN A 62 -11.56 12.78 8.75
CA GLN A 62 -11.21 12.13 7.50
C GLN A 62 -11.38 13.05 6.28
N HIS A 63 -12.47 13.82 6.21
CA HIS A 63 -12.70 14.77 5.12
C HIS A 63 -11.62 15.87 5.06
N GLU A 64 -11.26 16.42 6.23
CA GLU A 64 -10.21 17.41 6.39
C GLU A 64 -8.84 16.86 5.96
N PHE A 65 -8.54 15.61 6.36
CA PHE A 65 -7.32 14.92 5.97
C PHE A 65 -7.26 14.68 4.46
N ASN A 66 -8.35 14.20 3.85
CA ASN A 66 -8.42 13.97 2.41
C ASN A 66 -8.18 15.25 1.62
N THR A 67 -8.85 16.34 2.03
CA THR A 67 -8.69 17.66 1.41
C THR A 67 -7.25 18.16 1.51
N LEU A 68 -6.59 17.93 2.65
CA LEU A 68 -5.19 18.30 2.82
C LEU A 68 -4.27 17.48 1.90
N LEU A 69 -4.43 16.16 1.88
CA LEU A 69 -3.56 15.27 1.10
C LEU A 69 -3.78 15.43 -0.41
N ASP A 70 -4.97 15.84 -0.86
CA ASP A 70 -5.23 16.20 -2.26
C ASP A 70 -4.41 17.42 -2.74
N LEU A 71 -3.92 18.27 -1.83
CA LEU A 71 -2.97 19.33 -2.19
C LEU A 71 -1.58 18.77 -2.53
N TYR A 72 -1.26 17.53 -2.16
CA TYR A 72 0.09 16.94 -2.25
C TYR A 72 0.07 15.54 -2.87
N PRO A 73 -0.36 15.39 -4.14
CA PRO A 73 -0.30 14.11 -4.82
C PRO A 73 1.13 13.51 -4.85
N GLU A 74 2.17 14.34 -4.74
CA GLU A 74 3.58 13.92 -4.70
C GLU A 74 3.93 13.11 -3.44
N PHE A 75 3.16 13.21 -2.36
CA PHE A 75 3.35 12.37 -1.17
C PHE A 75 2.95 10.92 -1.44
N ILE A 76 2.12 10.67 -2.44
CA ILE A 76 1.69 9.34 -2.86
C ILE A 76 2.70 8.79 -3.87
N ARG A 77 3.13 7.54 -3.67
CA ARG A 77 4.08 6.90 -4.59
C ARG A 77 3.54 6.88 -6.02
N TYR A 78 4.44 7.13 -6.98
CA TYR A 78 4.07 7.12 -8.40
C TYR A 78 3.29 5.86 -8.80
N ASN A 79 2.16 6.03 -9.48
CA ASN A 79 1.31 4.95 -9.99
C ASN A 79 0.76 3.97 -8.93
N ILE A 80 0.89 4.24 -7.62
CA ILE A 80 0.37 3.34 -6.58
C ILE A 80 -1.15 3.28 -6.60
N LEU A 81 -1.84 4.37 -6.94
CA LEU A 81 -3.31 4.37 -7.08
C LEU A 81 -3.77 3.36 -8.15
N HIS A 82 -3.15 3.34 -9.33
CA HIS A 82 -3.47 2.35 -10.36
C HIS A 82 -3.09 0.92 -9.95
N ILE A 83 -2.03 0.75 -9.15
CA ILE A 83 -1.66 -0.56 -8.59
C ILE A 83 -2.75 -1.04 -7.63
N LEU A 84 -3.20 -0.18 -6.70
CA LEU A 84 -4.23 -0.50 -5.73
C LEU A 84 -5.58 -0.70 -6.41
N GLU A 85 -5.93 0.09 -7.42
CA GLU A 85 -7.12 -0.09 -8.27
C GLU A 85 -7.10 -1.47 -8.95
N PHE A 86 -5.98 -1.85 -9.56
CA PHE A 86 -5.81 -3.18 -10.13
C PHE A 86 -6.02 -4.27 -9.08
N LEU A 87 -5.42 -4.15 -7.89
CA LEU A 87 -5.57 -5.13 -6.82
C LEU A 87 -7.00 -5.19 -6.27
N TYR A 88 -7.69 -4.06 -6.20
CA TYR A 88 -9.09 -3.97 -5.81
C TYR A 88 -9.99 -4.80 -6.73
N GLU A 89 -9.81 -4.65 -8.04
CA GLU A 89 -10.56 -5.42 -9.03
C GLU A 89 -10.21 -6.91 -8.95
N LYS A 90 -8.95 -7.26 -8.71
CA LYS A 90 -8.57 -8.67 -8.46
C LYS A 90 -9.12 -9.24 -7.15
N LYS A 91 -9.37 -8.39 -6.16
CA LYS A 91 -10.09 -8.76 -4.93
C LYS A 91 -11.56 -9.06 -5.23
N LYS A 92 -12.24 -8.21 -5.99
CA LYS A 92 -13.63 -8.45 -6.45
C LYS A 92 -13.77 -9.71 -7.31
N GLU A 93 -12.78 -10.02 -8.14
CA GLU A 93 -12.74 -11.26 -8.95
C GLU A 93 -12.45 -12.54 -8.11
N GLY A 94 -12.10 -12.40 -6.83
CA GLY A 94 -11.70 -13.51 -5.96
C GLY A 94 -10.30 -14.08 -6.27
N LEU A 95 -9.49 -13.37 -7.05
CA LEU A 95 -8.10 -13.75 -7.35
C LEU A 95 -7.12 -13.34 -6.24
N VAL A 96 -7.47 -12.29 -5.50
CA VAL A 96 -6.83 -11.86 -4.27
C VAL A 96 -7.88 -11.96 -3.17
N GLU A 97 -7.57 -12.64 -2.07
CA GLU A 97 -8.54 -12.81 -0.99
C GLU A 97 -8.60 -11.56 -0.11
N LYS A 98 -7.43 -11.05 0.33
CA LYS A 98 -7.31 -9.88 1.20
C LYS A 98 -6.04 -9.10 0.93
N ILE A 99 -6.07 -7.83 1.28
CA ILE A 99 -4.94 -6.90 1.20
C ILE A 99 -4.76 -6.26 2.57
N TYR A 100 -3.53 -6.24 3.08
CA TYR A 100 -3.20 -5.70 4.40
C TYR A 100 -2.17 -4.59 4.32
N ILE A 101 -2.21 -3.68 5.29
CA ILE A 101 -1.04 -2.88 5.66
C ILE A 101 -0.34 -3.58 6.82
N TYR A 102 0.97 -3.75 6.74
CA TYR A 102 1.79 -4.20 7.85
C TYR A 102 2.98 -3.27 8.02
N THR A 103 2.87 -2.37 9.00
CA THR A 103 3.80 -1.25 9.16
C THR A 103 4.44 -1.20 10.56
N ASN A 104 5.62 -0.61 10.63
CA ASN A 104 6.27 -0.22 11.88
C ASN A 104 6.07 1.26 12.21
N ASN A 105 5.16 1.93 11.50
CA ASN A 105 4.79 3.30 11.80
C ASN A 105 4.35 3.44 13.27
N ASN A 106 5.06 4.31 14.00
CA ASN A 106 4.86 4.59 15.42
C ASN A 106 4.07 5.90 15.65
N CYS A 107 3.49 6.49 14.61
CA CYS A 107 2.65 7.66 14.77
C CYS A 107 1.42 7.28 15.60
N ASN A 108 0.98 8.22 16.45
CA ASN A 108 -0.21 8.00 17.25
C ASN A 108 -1.42 7.76 16.32
N PRO A 109 -2.32 6.82 16.68
CA PRO A 109 -3.61 6.72 16.01
C PRO A 109 -4.32 8.09 15.99
N PRO A 110 -5.08 8.42 14.93
CA PRO A 110 -5.54 7.56 13.83
C PRO A 110 -4.70 7.65 12.53
N TRP A 111 -3.41 8.01 12.59
CA TRP A 111 -2.60 8.31 11.39
C TRP A 111 -2.67 7.26 10.27
N VAL A 112 -2.43 5.98 10.58
CA VAL A 112 -2.44 4.89 9.58
C VAL A 112 -3.84 4.71 8.98
N SER A 113 -4.90 4.84 9.79
CA SER A 113 -6.27 4.76 9.28
C SER A 113 -6.64 5.95 8.40
N LEU A 114 -6.19 7.17 8.71
CA LEU A 114 -6.43 8.34 7.86
C LEU A 114 -5.86 8.13 6.45
N ILE A 115 -4.63 7.61 6.35
CA ILE A 115 -4.01 7.29 5.06
C ILE A 115 -4.72 6.13 4.35
N SER A 116 -5.07 5.06 5.09
CA SER A 116 -5.77 3.90 4.52
C SER A 116 -7.11 4.31 3.89
N ASN A 117 -7.90 5.09 4.63
CA ASN A 117 -9.18 5.62 4.20
C ASN A 117 -9.04 6.66 3.08
N TYR A 118 -7.91 7.37 3.01
CA TYR A 118 -7.63 8.25 1.87
C TYR A 118 -7.53 7.44 0.57
N PHE A 119 -6.89 6.26 0.59
CA PHE A 119 -6.85 5.40 -0.59
C PHE A 119 -8.25 4.92 -0.99
N ASP A 120 -9.11 4.57 -0.04
CA ASP A 120 -10.52 4.24 -0.30
C ASP A 120 -11.27 5.40 -0.97
N TYR A 121 -11.05 6.63 -0.47
CA TYR A 121 -11.58 7.85 -1.07
C TYR A 121 -11.11 8.05 -2.52
N LYS A 122 -9.81 7.91 -2.80
CA LYS A 122 -9.27 8.09 -4.16
C LYS A 122 -9.72 7.02 -5.14
N LEU A 123 -9.87 5.78 -4.67
CA LEU A 123 -10.35 4.67 -5.47
C LEU A 123 -11.89 4.64 -5.59
N LYS A 124 -12.60 5.52 -4.88
CA LYS A 124 -14.06 5.55 -4.80
C LYS A 124 -14.63 4.18 -4.45
N SER A 125 -14.02 3.51 -3.48
CA SER A 125 -14.45 2.16 -3.08
C SER A 125 -15.91 2.19 -2.61
N GLU A 126 -16.76 1.34 -3.17
CA GLU A 126 -18.21 1.29 -2.91
C GLU A 126 -18.51 0.62 -1.55
N GLY A 127 -18.05 1.23 -0.45
CA GLY A 127 -18.24 0.72 0.92
C GLY A 127 -17.41 -0.52 1.26
N THR A 128 -16.55 -0.99 0.35
CA THR A 128 -15.62 -2.10 0.61
C THR A 128 -14.19 -1.58 0.65
N PRO A 129 -13.55 -1.52 1.83
CA PRO A 129 -12.17 -1.04 1.95
C PRO A 129 -11.18 -1.84 1.09
N ILE A 130 -10.20 -1.14 0.53
CA ILE A 130 -9.09 -1.75 -0.19
C ILE A 130 -8.24 -2.59 0.76
N PHE A 131 -7.90 -2.02 1.93
CA PHE A 131 -7.15 -2.70 2.97
C PHE A 131 -8.11 -3.33 3.99
N ASP A 132 -8.06 -4.64 4.14
CA ASP A 132 -8.91 -5.39 5.08
C ASP A 132 -8.55 -5.11 6.54
N LYS A 133 -7.26 -4.85 6.82
CA LYS A 133 -6.75 -4.48 8.13
C LYS A 133 -5.37 -3.84 8.01
N ALA A 134 -5.11 -2.83 8.84
CA ALA A 134 -3.76 -2.34 9.12
C ALA A 134 -3.24 -3.00 10.39
N ILE A 135 -2.02 -3.54 10.34
CA ILE A 135 -1.27 -4.06 11.49
C ILE A 135 -0.17 -3.05 11.78
N CYS A 136 -0.35 -2.29 12.85
CA CYS A 136 0.55 -1.20 13.23
C CYS A 136 1.74 -1.70 14.06
N ALA A 137 2.54 -0.77 14.59
CA ALA A 137 3.68 -1.09 15.45
C ALA A 137 3.31 -1.94 16.67
N PHE A 138 4.28 -2.68 17.20
CA PHE A 138 4.09 -3.45 18.43
C PHE A 138 3.73 -2.57 19.62
N LYS A 139 4.47 -1.47 19.80
CA LYS A 139 4.25 -0.51 20.88
C LYS A 139 4.44 0.92 20.38
N VAL A 140 3.67 1.83 20.94
CA VAL A 140 3.87 3.28 20.82
C VAL A 140 3.90 3.87 22.23
N ASN A 141 4.94 4.65 22.55
CA ASN A 141 5.15 5.21 23.90
C ASN A 141 5.07 4.14 25.02
N ASN A 142 5.72 3.00 24.80
CA ASN A 142 5.70 1.80 25.67
C ASN A 142 4.32 1.15 25.90
N LYS A 143 3.24 1.65 25.29
CA LYS A 143 1.92 1.03 25.33
C LYS A 143 1.78 0.07 24.15
N PRO A 144 1.38 -1.20 24.37
CA PRO A 144 1.04 -2.12 23.29
C PRO A 144 -0.04 -1.53 22.39
N LEU A 145 0.22 -1.53 21.09
CA LEU A 145 -0.75 -1.11 20.07
C LEU A 145 -1.35 -2.33 19.39
N GLU A 146 -0.51 -3.21 18.84
CA GLU A 146 -0.92 -4.51 18.29
C GLU A 146 -0.62 -5.65 19.27
N LEU A 147 -1.63 -6.09 20.02
CA LEU A 147 -1.49 -7.12 21.07
C LEU A 147 -0.95 -8.46 20.56
N SER A 148 -1.18 -8.77 19.28
CA SER A 148 -0.73 -10.02 18.65
C SER A 148 0.69 -9.96 18.10
N ARG A 149 1.32 -8.77 18.06
CA ARG A 149 2.74 -8.63 17.74
C ARG A 149 3.58 -8.94 18.99
N THR A 150 4.76 -9.50 18.78
CA THR A 150 5.70 -9.83 19.86
C THR A 150 7.01 -9.06 19.76
N THR A 151 7.27 -8.42 18.61
CA THR A 151 8.52 -7.69 18.35
C THR A 151 8.28 -6.43 17.51
N TYR A 152 9.23 -5.50 17.55
CA TYR A 152 9.26 -4.34 16.64
C TYR A 152 9.60 -4.73 15.20
N ASP A 153 10.25 -5.87 14.98
CA ASP A 153 10.50 -6.36 13.64
C ASP A 153 9.20 -6.85 13.00
N LYS A 154 9.10 -6.69 11.67
CA LYS A 154 8.07 -7.37 10.89
C LYS A 154 8.46 -8.83 10.76
N THR A 155 7.61 -9.73 11.22
CA THR A 155 7.86 -11.18 11.16
C THR A 155 6.66 -11.92 10.57
N TYR A 156 6.93 -12.97 9.80
CA TYR A 156 5.89 -13.80 9.21
C TYR A 156 4.97 -14.37 10.30
N THR A 157 5.57 -14.78 11.42
CA THR A 157 4.86 -15.35 12.56
C THR A 157 3.90 -14.34 13.21
N ASP A 158 4.33 -13.11 13.44
CA ASP A 158 3.45 -12.07 14.00
C ASP A 158 2.33 -11.70 13.01
N PHE A 159 2.63 -11.60 11.71
CA PHE A 159 1.61 -11.36 10.69
C PHE A 159 0.51 -12.44 10.70
N ILE A 160 0.88 -13.72 10.73
CA ILE A 160 -0.08 -14.83 10.78
C ILE A 160 -0.92 -14.78 12.06
N LYS A 161 -0.34 -14.44 13.21
CA LYS A 161 -1.10 -14.27 14.47
C LYS A 161 -2.08 -13.10 14.39
N CYS A 162 -1.65 -11.95 13.88
CA CYS A 162 -2.47 -10.74 13.77
C CYS A 162 -3.66 -10.91 12.80
N THR A 163 -3.56 -11.81 11.83
CA THR A 163 -4.58 -12.01 10.77
C THR A 163 -5.36 -13.30 10.91
N MET A 164 -4.89 -14.25 11.72
CA MET A 164 -5.48 -15.60 11.88
C MET A 164 -5.61 -16.36 10.55
N LEU A 165 -4.76 -16.05 9.57
CA LEU A 165 -4.76 -16.72 8.27
C LEU A 165 -4.18 -18.15 8.36
N PRO A 166 -4.66 -19.09 7.54
CA PRO A 166 -4.05 -20.41 7.44
C PRO A 166 -2.58 -20.32 6.99
N LYS A 167 -1.71 -21.19 7.53
CA LYS A 167 -0.29 -21.28 7.08
C LYS A 167 -0.14 -21.72 5.63
N SER A 168 -1.21 -22.22 5.00
CA SER A 168 -1.23 -22.64 3.61
C SER A 168 -1.33 -21.48 2.62
N THR A 169 -1.67 -20.28 3.09
CA THR A 169 -1.87 -19.08 2.30
C THR A 169 -0.61 -18.64 1.56
N GLU A 170 -0.78 -18.18 0.32
CA GLU A 170 0.28 -17.56 -0.47
C GLU A 170 0.29 -16.05 -0.20
N ILE A 171 1.45 -15.51 0.17
CA ILE A 171 1.60 -14.11 0.56
C ILE A 171 2.53 -13.41 -0.42
N CYS A 172 2.13 -12.24 -0.90
CA CYS A 172 3.03 -11.28 -1.50
C CYS A 172 3.28 -10.15 -0.51
N PHE A 173 4.53 -10.02 -0.06
CA PHE A 173 4.93 -9.01 0.91
C PHE A 173 5.77 -7.94 0.22
N ILE A 174 5.36 -6.68 0.37
CA ILE A 174 5.91 -5.53 -0.35
C ILE A 174 6.38 -4.51 0.66
N ASP A 175 7.67 -4.27 0.73
CA ASP A 175 8.29 -3.41 1.73
C ASP A 175 9.63 -2.89 1.17
N ASN A 176 9.86 -1.58 1.22
CA ASN A 176 11.12 -1.00 0.76
C ASN A 176 12.34 -1.48 1.58
N THR A 177 12.11 -1.89 2.82
CA THR A 177 13.13 -2.43 3.71
C THR A 177 13.15 -3.95 3.65
N TYR A 178 14.33 -4.57 3.70
CA TYR A 178 14.45 -6.03 3.75
C TYR A 178 14.27 -6.56 5.18
N HIS A 179 13.24 -7.40 5.38
CA HIS A 179 12.94 -8.05 6.65
C HIS A 179 13.20 -9.55 6.59
N LYS A 180 14.37 -9.98 7.08
CA LYS A 180 14.78 -11.40 7.08
C LYS A 180 13.73 -12.35 7.69
N ASN A 181 13.03 -11.91 8.74
CA ASN A 181 12.05 -12.71 9.48
C ASN A 181 10.67 -12.76 8.79
N MET A 182 10.47 -12.06 7.68
CA MET A 182 9.30 -12.20 6.82
C MET A 182 9.48 -13.29 5.76
N MET A 183 10.70 -13.79 5.56
CA MET A 183 10.97 -14.86 4.61
C MET A 183 10.33 -16.17 5.08
N SER A 184 9.53 -16.77 4.19
CA SER A 184 8.90 -18.07 4.40
C SER A 184 8.70 -18.76 3.04
N GLU A 185 8.39 -20.06 3.05
CA GLU A 185 8.28 -20.87 1.82
C GLU A 185 7.27 -20.29 0.82
N LYS A 186 6.14 -19.79 1.32
CA LYS A 186 5.01 -19.26 0.54
C LYS A 186 4.94 -17.73 0.52
N VAL A 187 6.07 -17.06 0.76
CA VAL A 187 6.17 -15.60 0.66
C VAL A 187 6.90 -15.22 -0.63
N TYR A 188 6.22 -14.44 -1.46
CA TYR A 188 6.77 -13.73 -2.62
C TYR A 188 7.11 -12.31 -2.16
N TYR A 189 8.37 -12.09 -1.83
CA TYR A 189 8.85 -10.81 -1.33
C TYR A 189 9.21 -9.89 -2.50
N ILE A 190 8.67 -8.67 -2.52
CA ILE A 190 9.06 -7.61 -3.43
C ILE A 190 9.62 -6.46 -2.58
N GLN A 191 10.87 -6.09 -2.81
CA GLN A 191 11.52 -4.97 -2.14
C GLN A 191 11.76 -3.85 -3.17
N PRO A 192 10.80 -2.91 -3.35
CA PRO A 192 11.02 -1.74 -4.18
C PRO A 192 12.07 -0.81 -3.56
N LEU A 193 12.66 0.07 -4.37
CA LEU A 193 13.39 1.20 -3.80
C LEU A 193 12.46 2.06 -2.94
N ALA A 194 13.02 2.63 -1.87
CA ALA A 194 12.32 3.57 -1.00
C ALA A 194 11.84 4.79 -1.79
N TYR A 195 10.59 5.18 -1.59
CA TYR A 195 9.99 6.34 -2.24
C TYR A 195 10.09 7.57 -1.34
N TYR A 196 10.69 8.64 -1.86
CA TYR A 196 10.73 9.95 -1.22
C TYR A 196 10.15 10.98 -2.17
N HIS A 197 9.31 11.89 -1.66
CA HIS A 197 8.85 13.03 -2.47
C HIS A 197 9.91 14.13 -2.48
N HIS A 198 9.85 15.03 -3.47
CA HIS A 198 10.86 16.09 -3.64
C HIS A 198 10.34 17.48 -3.26
N LEU A 199 9.12 17.55 -2.69
CA LEU A 199 8.57 18.81 -2.22
C LEU A 199 9.42 19.38 -1.07
N GLN A 200 9.90 20.60 -1.28
CA GLN A 200 10.56 21.38 -0.24
C GLN A 200 9.54 21.79 0.82
N PRO A 201 9.94 21.90 2.10
CA PRO A 201 9.05 22.39 3.15
C PRO A 201 8.43 23.75 2.84
N THR A 202 9.21 24.67 2.23
CA THR A 202 8.70 25.98 1.78
C THR A 202 7.59 25.84 0.75
N THR A 203 7.75 24.94 -0.23
CA THR A 203 6.72 24.66 -1.23
C THR A 203 5.46 24.08 -0.59
N VAL A 204 5.61 23.19 0.40
CA VAL A 204 4.48 22.63 1.15
C VAL A 204 3.73 23.73 1.90
N LEU A 205 4.43 24.57 2.66
CA LEU A 205 3.81 25.66 3.41
C LEU A 205 3.13 26.68 2.50
N GLN A 206 3.80 27.09 1.41
CA GLN A 206 3.24 28.05 0.45
C GLN A 206 2.00 27.48 -0.26
N ARG A 207 2.03 26.21 -0.67
CA ARG A 207 0.87 25.56 -1.32
C ARG A 207 -0.31 25.45 -0.37
N PHE A 208 -0.07 25.05 0.89
CA PHE A 208 -1.12 25.05 1.92
C PHE A 208 -1.72 26.43 2.09
N TYR A 209 -0.86 27.43 2.31
CA TYR A 209 -1.24 28.80 2.56
C TYR A 209 -2.12 29.40 1.46
N LEU A 210 -1.75 29.18 0.18
CA LEU A 210 -2.51 29.70 -0.97
C LEU A 210 -3.80 28.93 -1.28
N SER A 211 -3.96 27.72 -0.75
CA SER A 211 -5.16 26.91 -0.93
C SER A 211 -6.36 27.50 -0.19
N ASP A 212 -7.58 27.15 -0.63
CA ASP A 212 -8.81 27.52 0.08
C ASP A 212 -8.82 26.97 1.51
N LYS A 213 -8.12 25.86 1.74
CA LYS A 213 -7.93 25.30 3.06
C LYS A 213 -7.10 26.20 3.96
N GLY A 214 -5.94 26.67 3.47
CA GLY A 214 -5.10 27.62 4.20
C GLY A 214 -5.85 28.91 4.52
N LYS A 215 -6.61 29.44 3.56
CA LYS A 215 -7.48 30.61 3.77
C LYS A 215 -8.55 30.36 4.85
N SER A 216 -9.13 29.17 4.95
CA SER A 216 -10.10 28.87 6.01
C SER A 216 -9.50 28.90 7.42
N PHE A 217 -8.19 28.69 7.57
CA PHE A 217 -7.50 28.77 8.86
C PHE A 217 -7.22 30.22 9.30
N THR A 218 -7.40 31.22 8.44
CA THR A 218 -7.15 32.63 8.80
C THR A 218 -8.18 33.20 9.75
N HIS A 219 -9.23 32.46 10.12
CA HIS A 219 -10.12 32.86 11.21
C HIS A 219 -9.55 32.53 12.59
N ILE A 220 -8.59 31.59 12.66
CA ILE A 220 -7.89 31.23 13.90
C ILE A 220 -6.77 32.24 14.20
N PHE A 221 -6.19 32.82 13.16
CA PHE A 221 -5.09 33.77 13.26
C PHE A 221 -5.55 35.17 12.82
N ASP A 222 -5.21 36.22 13.57
CA ASP A 222 -5.59 37.61 13.22
C ASP A 222 -5.15 38.01 11.80
N LYS A 223 -4.08 37.38 11.30
CA LYS A 223 -3.57 37.53 9.94
C LYS A 223 -3.03 36.22 9.38
N ILE A 224 -3.07 36.15 8.06
CA ILE A 224 -2.41 35.14 7.22
C ILE A 224 -0.92 34.96 7.55
N GLU A 225 -0.19 36.07 7.76
CA GLU A 225 1.26 36.05 8.02
C GLU A 225 1.55 35.29 9.31
N SER A 226 0.69 35.45 10.32
CA SER A 226 0.79 34.75 11.60
C SER A 226 0.59 33.24 11.48
N LEU A 227 -0.26 32.77 10.55
CA LEU A 227 -0.40 31.33 10.26
C LEU A 227 0.88 30.77 9.63
N TYR A 228 1.47 31.51 8.67
CA TYR A 228 2.70 31.08 8.01
C TYR A 228 3.88 31.03 9.00
N GLU A 229 4.03 32.07 9.82
CA GLU A 229 5.04 32.13 10.90
C GLU A 229 4.88 30.97 11.88
N TYR A 230 3.65 30.72 12.36
CA TYR A 230 3.36 29.60 13.25
C TYR A 230 3.75 28.25 12.62
N LEU A 231 3.35 27.99 11.37
CA LEU A 231 3.66 26.71 10.72
C LEU A 231 5.16 26.57 10.43
N ASN A 232 5.85 27.66 10.09
CA ASN A 232 7.29 27.67 9.91
C ASN A 232 8.01 27.29 11.22
N ASP A 233 7.65 27.92 12.33
CA ASP A 233 8.20 27.62 13.66
C ASP A 233 7.87 26.19 14.10
N TRP A 234 6.66 25.72 13.80
CA TRP A 234 6.25 24.34 14.06
C TRP A 234 7.12 23.33 13.29
N PHE A 235 7.40 23.58 12.01
CA PHE A 235 8.24 22.72 11.18
C PHE A 235 9.68 22.67 11.73
N LEU A 236 10.25 23.82 12.07
CA LEU A 236 11.58 23.92 12.68
C LEU A 236 11.64 23.17 14.01
N SER A 237 10.63 23.34 14.87
CA SER A 237 10.51 22.65 16.16
C SER A 237 10.40 21.13 16.01
N ASN A 238 9.85 20.66 14.90
CA ASN A 238 9.78 19.23 14.55
C ASN A 238 10.99 18.77 13.69
N ARG A 239 12.09 19.54 13.68
CA ARG A 239 13.36 19.21 13.01
C ARG A 239 13.25 18.99 11.50
N VAL A 240 12.29 19.64 10.85
CA VAL A 240 12.21 19.65 9.38
C VAL A 240 13.33 20.53 8.82
N SER A 241 14.18 19.97 7.95
CA SER A 241 15.24 20.72 7.28
C SER A 241 14.68 21.50 6.10
N PHE A 242 14.91 22.81 6.08
CA PHE A 242 14.59 23.71 4.96
C PHE A 242 15.73 23.84 3.94
N GLN A 243 16.82 23.10 4.11
CA GLN A 243 17.89 23.08 3.11
C GLN A 243 17.36 22.48 1.81
N ALA A 244 17.71 23.12 0.68
CA ALA A 244 17.31 22.63 -0.63
C ALA A 244 17.84 21.20 -0.82
N PHE A 245 16.94 20.24 -1.00
CA PHE A 245 17.32 18.93 -1.51
C PHE A 245 17.97 19.12 -2.89
N THR A 246 19.28 18.88 -2.98
CA THR A 246 20.06 19.04 -4.22
C THR A 246 19.78 17.93 -5.23
N ASP A 247 19.14 16.84 -4.80
CA ASP A 247 18.81 15.73 -5.67
C ASP A 247 17.49 16.01 -6.39
N SER A 248 17.63 16.47 -7.64
CA SER A 248 16.65 16.22 -8.68
C SER A 248 16.52 14.71 -8.84
N SER A 249 15.66 14.06 -8.07
CA SER A 249 15.44 12.64 -8.30
C SER A 249 14.78 12.46 -9.65
N ASN A 250 15.19 11.39 -10.29
CA ASN A 250 14.76 11.05 -11.62
C ASN A 250 13.37 10.41 -11.49
N ASN A 251 12.29 11.16 -11.72
CA ASN A 251 10.91 10.64 -11.80
C ASN A 251 10.83 9.33 -12.62
N VAL A 252 11.73 9.17 -13.59
CA VAL A 252 11.95 7.97 -14.39
C VAL A 252 12.22 6.72 -13.53
N THR A 253 13.05 6.82 -12.48
CA THR A 253 13.31 5.71 -11.56
C THR A 253 12.02 5.26 -10.88
N ASP A 254 11.24 6.18 -10.31
CA ASP A 254 9.97 5.84 -9.64
C ASP A 254 8.95 5.24 -10.60
N ILE A 255 8.89 5.75 -11.84
CA ILE A 255 8.09 5.15 -12.92
C ILE A 255 8.49 3.69 -13.14
N PHE A 256 9.79 3.40 -13.31
CA PHE A 256 10.28 2.05 -13.53
C PHE A 256 10.05 1.13 -12.34
N VAL A 257 10.26 1.63 -11.11
CA VAL A 257 9.97 0.84 -9.89
C VAL A 257 8.50 0.44 -9.87
N SER A 258 7.58 1.37 -10.15
CA SER A 258 6.15 1.07 -10.14
C SER A 258 5.72 0.14 -11.28
N GLN A 259 6.32 0.24 -12.46
CA GLN A 259 6.10 -0.73 -13.56
C GLN A 259 6.56 -2.13 -13.17
N LYS A 260 7.74 -2.26 -12.55
CA LYS A 260 8.27 -3.54 -12.07
C LYS A 260 7.44 -4.10 -10.92
N LEU A 261 6.99 -3.27 -9.99
CA LEU A 261 6.08 -3.66 -8.91
C LEU A 261 4.78 -4.25 -9.47
N MET A 262 4.13 -3.55 -10.42
CA MET A 262 2.95 -4.06 -11.13
C MET A 262 3.23 -5.39 -11.85
N TYR A 263 4.38 -5.51 -12.53
CA TYR A 263 4.77 -6.76 -13.20
C TYR A 263 4.85 -7.94 -12.22
N HIS A 264 5.52 -7.75 -11.08
CA HIS A 264 5.68 -8.82 -10.09
C HIS A 264 4.39 -9.14 -9.33
N LEU A 265 3.54 -8.15 -9.08
CA LEU A 265 2.18 -8.37 -8.57
C LEU A 265 1.35 -9.24 -9.52
N ARG A 266 1.40 -8.94 -10.83
CA ARG A 266 0.75 -9.78 -11.85
C ARG A 266 1.35 -11.18 -11.87
N ASP A 267 2.67 -11.32 -11.87
CA ASP A 267 3.34 -12.62 -11.80
C ASP A 267 2.86 -13.42 -10.58
N PHE A 268 2.84 -12.81 -9.39
CA PHE A 268 2.33 -13.45 -8.17
C PHE A 268 0.88 -13.90 -8.33
N ILE A 269 -0.03 -13.02 -8.77
CA ILE A 269 -1.47 -13.33 -8.90
C ILE A 269 -1.72 -14.43 -9.96
N TYR A 270 -1.04 -14.36 -11.11
CA TYR A 270 -1.31 -15.23 -12.26
C TYR A 270 -0.44 -16.50 -12.33
N SER A 271 0.64 -16.61 -11.55
CA SER A 271 1.61 -17.73 -11.60
C SER A 271 1.00 -19.15 -11.50
N ASN A 272 -0.16 -19.29 -10.85
CA ASN A 272 -0.84 -20.57 -10.63
C ASN A 272 -2.26 -20.64 -11.22
N LEU A 273 -2.67 -19.68 -12.05
CA LEU A 273 -3.97 -19.75 -12.70
C LEU A 273 -3.93 -20.78 -13.84
N ARG A 274 -4.72 -21.85 -13.69
CA ARG A 274 -4.88 -22.86 -14.73
C ARG A 274 -5.36 -22.19 -16.02
N LYS A 275 -4.59 -22.31 -17.10
CA LYS A 275 -5.13 -22.09 -18.45
C LYS A 275 -6.37 -22.98 -18.61
N LYS A 276 -7.54 -22.41 -18.92
CA LYS A 276 -8.72 -23.19 -19.31
C LYS A 276 -8.29 -24.08 -20.48
N ARG A 277 -8.11 -25.38 -20.25
CA ARG A 277 -7.84 -26.32 -21.34
C ARG A 277 -9.11 -26.39 -22.18
N THR A 278 -9.05 -25.95 -23.42
CA THR A 278 -10.09 -26.24 -24.42
C THR A 278 -10.21 -27.77 -24.49
N ARG A 279 -11.33 -28.32 -24.00
CA ARG A 279 -11.61 -29.75 -24.21
C ARG A 279 -11.75 -29.94 -25.72
N LYS A 280 -10.88 -30.74 -26.33
CA LYS A 280 -11.06 -31.17 -27.72
C LYS A 280 -12.44 -31.81 -27.80
N LYS A 281 -13.35 -31.23 -28.59
CA LYS A 281 -14.72 -31.74 -28.75
C LYS A 281 -14.60 -33.15 -29.29
N MET A 282 -14.88 -34.15 -28.46
CA MET A 282 -14.77 -35.55 -28.85
C MET A 282 -15.97 -35.84 -29.77
N ILE A 283 -15.76 -35.78 -31.09
CA ILE A 283 -16.76 -36.23 -32.04
C ILE A 283 -16.88 -37.74 -31.84
N ARG A 284 -17.98 -38.19 -31.22
CA ARG A 284 -18.33 -39.60 -31.16
C ARG A 284 -18.72 -40.02 -32.58
N LEU A 285 -17.74 -40.47 -33.38
CA LEU A 285 -18.05 -41.24 -34.57
C LEU A 285 -18.72 -42.53 -34.09
N GLY A 286 -20.03 -42.64 -34.35
CA GLY A 286 -20.82 -43.81 -33.98
C GLY A 286 -20.14 -45.08 -34.47
N LYS A 287 -20.19 -46.14 -33.65
CA LYS A 287 -19.74 -47.47 -34.06
C LYS A 287 -20.55 -47.88 -35.29
N MET A 288 -19.98 -47.80 -36.49
CA MET A 288 -20.56 -48.44 -37.66
C MET A 288 -20.48 -49.96 -37.42
N SER A 289 -21.58 -50.58 -37.03
CA SER A 289 -21.67 -52.03 -37.06
C SER A 289 -21.68 -52.46 -38.53
N ARG A 290 -20.62 -53.15 -38.96
CA ARG A 290 -20.65 -53.89 -40.23
C ARG A 290 -21.60 -55.08 -40.04
N LYS A 291 -22.86 -54.95 -40.47
CA LYS A 291 -23.72 -56.12 -40.69
C LYS A 291 -23.08 -56.95 -41.81
N LYS A 292 -22.57 -58.14 -41.48
CA LYS A 292 -22.31 -59.17 -42.48
C LYS A 292 -23.66 -59.65 -43.02
N GLN A 293 -23.94 -59.40 -44.29
CA GLN A 293 -24.97 -60.14 -45.01
C GLN A 293 -24.45 -61.57 -45.20
N ASN A 294 -25.12 -62.54 -44.60
CA ASN A 294 -24.96 -63.94 -44.99
C ASN A 294 -25.90 -64.17 -46.19
N ILE A 295 -25.31 -64.58 -47.31
CA ILE A 295 -26.00 -65.08 -48.49
C ILE A 295 -26.15 -66.59 -48.28
N VAL A 296 -27.39 -67.07 -48.22
CA VAL A 296 -27.80 -68.43 -48.62
C VAL A 296 -29.13 -68.29 -49.34
#